data_AF-A0A3P9ASN0-F1
#
_entry.id   AF-A0A3P9ASN0-F1
#
_cell.length_a   1.000
_cell.length_b   1.000
_cell.length_c   1.000
_cell.angle_alpha   90.00
_cell.angle_beta   90.00
_cell.angle_gamma   90.00
#
_symmetry.space_group_name_H-M   'P 1'
#
loop_
_entity.id
_entity.type
_entity.pdbx_description
1 polymer ?
#
loop_
_entity_poly.entity_id
_entity_poly.type
_entity_poly.pdbx_seq_one_letter_code
_entity_poly.pdbx_strand_id
1 'polypeptide(L)'
;MELSTLLHDLHLSSSSSEEQSPSSPPPITELLSQLREKLIGSRPKSHSLIAQIKQLFQYAGSDWLFSPASQDSRWAELEAAYVSLISALIGCAALPLCEDDCSPLSAAAYQSIPTQAAAVCAALTALLTTLGDRRKGGEARERTTSLLLLFDFQCAFVHQDQVWTSSASRAAACGLLETLLSAGGWRDSAHLLAGDTEGSRGILGGVLCLHLCVGVLVQVTRPGLSPHLSRLLPPSLLFSDHHRLENCMLGVRCLHHIVLNTPPAELHQFNRAEVLYEALFKHLYRTEAAVIQLVLSCLLDLLVVLEKPPSSSTSSRRKPCRHDDVLRLMLTHMEAENKVVLRRVYAAALPAVGVAVCRHLWRLERVVLGYLEVRDPPEEANRLRMLEALQKTTRAAMACRVDVLLRCLLRLMVDVSSDSELCDSLRRQLMDESAACLRLLDAASHGHVQRLLQEVDSSCCSLEVLGCLATAATATDR
;
A
#
# COMPACT_ATOMS: atom_id res chain seq x y z
N MET A 1 -19.63 -25.10 33.46
CA MET A 1 -21.04 -24.72 33.21
C MET A 1 -21.65 -25.78 32.34
N GLU A 2 -22.87 -26.21 32.65
CA GLU A 2 -23.58 -27.21 31.84
C GLU A 2 -24.26 -26.51 30.65
N LEU A 3 -24.27 -27.14 29.48
CA LEU A 3 -24.90 -26.59 28.25
C LEU A 3 -26.40 -26.27 28.48
N SER A 4 -27.05 -27.02 29.36
CA SER A 4 -28.44 -26.84 29.80
C SER A 4 -28.69 -25.49 30.48
N THR A 5 -27.76 -25.01 31.33
CA THR A 5 -27.92 -23.73 32.03
C THR A 5 -27.75 -22.55 31.06
N LEU A 6 -26.82 -22.67 30.10
CA LEU A 6 -26.59 -21.66 29.06
C LEU A 6 -27.78 -21.48 28.11
N LEU A 7 -28.42 -22.59 27.71
CA LEU A 7 -29.63 -22.54 26.86
C LEU A 7 -30.84 -21.94 27.59
N HIS A 8 -30.91 -22.16 28.91
CA HIS A 8 -31.94 -21.56 29.76
C HIS A 8 -31.73 -20.05 29.95
N ASP A 9 -30.48 -19.61 30.20
CA ASP A 9 -30.10 -18.20 30.31
C ASP A 9 -30.30 -17.42 29.01
N LEU A 10 -30.19 -18.11 27.87
CA LEU A 10 -30.49 -17.52 26.57
C LEU A 10 -32.00 -17.40 26.29
N HIS A 11 -32.89 -17.86 27.18
CA HIS A 11 -34.35 -17.94 26.96
C HIS A 11 -34.70 -18.64 25.63
N LEU A 12 -34.08 -19.80 25.36
CA LEU A 12 -34.28 -20.58 24.12
C LEU A 12 -34.96 -21.93 24.38
N SER A 13 -35.33 -22.24 25.63
CA SER A 13 -36.19 -23.38 25.95
C SER A 13 -37.61 -23.07 25.49
N SER A 14 -38.15 -23.91 24.60
CA SER A 14 -39.50 -23.77 24.04
C SER A 14 -40.54 -23.58 25.13
N SER A 15 -41.30 -22.49 25.04
CA SER A 15 -42.58 -22.33 25.74
C SER A 15 -43.61 -23.24 25.06
N SER A 16 -43.51 -24.54 25.31
CA SER A 16 -44.59 -25.48 25.08
C SER A 16 -44.77 -26.26 26.37
N SER A 17 -45.77 -25.86 27.14
CA SER A 17 -46.34 -26.67 28.21
C SER A 17 -46.66 -28.06 27.65
N GLU A 18 -45.89 -29.06 28.04
CA GLU A 18 -46.34 -30.39 28.48
C GLU A 18 -45.11 -31.28 28.77
N GLU A 19 -45.19 -32.01 29.87
CA GLU A 19 -44.14 -32.79 30.51
C GLU A 19 -43.54 -33.86 29.58
N GLN A 20 -42.36 -33.62 28.99
CA GLN A 20 -41.49 -34.68 28.46
C GLN A 20 -40.01 -34.37 28.73
N SER A 21 -39.27 -35.43 29.03
CA SER A 21 -37.91 -35.48 29.60
C SER A 21 -36.84 -34.69 28.81
N PRO A 22 -35.78 -34.16 29.48
CA PRO A 22 -34.77 -33.32 28.82
C PRO A 22 -33.70 -34.21 28.19
N SER A 23 -33.87 -34.67 26.96
CA SER A 23 -32.84 -35.55 26.36
C SER A 23 -32.43 -35.23 24.93
N SER A 24 -32.90 -34.13 24.33
CA SER A 24 -32.25 -33.64 23.11
C SER A 24 -32.26 -32.11 23.02
N PRO A 25 -31.09 -31.47 22.76
CA PRO A 25 -31.03 -30.05 22.47
C PRO A 25 -31.78 -29.73 21.16
N PRO A 26 -32.33 -28.51 20.99
CA PRO A 26 -33.03 -28.11 19.78
C PRO A 26 -32.13 -28.23 18.54
N PRO A 27 -32.70 -28.36 17.33
CA PRO A 27 -31.93 -28.39 16.10
C PRO A 27 -31.08 -27.13 15.98
N ILE A 28 -29.78 -27.32 15.72
CA ILE A 28 -28.79 -26.23 15.73
C ILE A 28 -29.16 -25.10 14.74
N THR A 29 -29.80 -25.40 13.60
CA THR A 29 -30.25 -24.40 12.63
C THR A 29 -31.30 -23.44 13.20
N GLU A 30 -32.24 -23.95 13.99
CA GLU A 30 -33.27 -23.14 14.66
C GLU A 30 -32.63 -22.25 15.72
N LEU A 31 -31.72 -22.81 16.52
CA LEU A 31 -30.97 -22.07 17.52
C LEU A 31 -30.16 -20.91 16.91
N LEU A 32 -29.43 -21.16 15.83
CA LEU A 32 -28.66 -20.13 15.12
C LEU A 32 -29.56 -19.01 14.59
N SER A 33 -30.77 -19.35 14.11
CA SER A 33 -31.75 -18.36 13.65
C SER A 33 -32.29 -17.49 14.79
N GLN A 34 -32.62 -18.08 15.95
CA GLN A 34 -33.09 -17.36 17.12
C GLN A 34 -31.99 -16.45 17.71
N LEU A 35 -30.73 -16.90 17.72
CA LEU A 35 -29.58 -16.09 18.12
C LEU A 35 -29.37 -14.89 17.19
N ARG A 36 -29.53 -15.08 15.88
CA ARG A 36 -29.47 -14.01 14.89
C ARG A 36 -30.55 -12.96 15.14
N GLU A 37 -31.81 -13.37 15.34
CA GLU A 37 -32.91 -12.43 15.62
C GLU A 37 -32.67 -11.63 16.89
N LYS A 38 -32.20 -12.29 17.96
CA LYS A 38 -31.84 -11.60 19.20
C LYS A 38 -30.71 -10.59 19.00
N LEU A 39 -29.67 -10.92 18.22
CA LEU A 39 -28.57 -9.99 17.91
C LEU A 39 -29.03 -8.76 17.10
N ILE A 40 -29.97 -8.94 16.17
CA ILE A 40 -30.52 -7.84 15.37
C ILE A 40 -31.42 -6.95 16.24
N GLY A 41 -32.25 -7.54 17.11
CA GLY A 41 -33.19 -6.82 17.97
C GLY A 41 -32.58 -6.15 19.21
N SER A 42 -31.38 -6.55 19.65
CA SER A 42 -30.82 -6.13 20.95
C SER A 42 -29.83 -4.95 20.92
N ARG A 43 -29.76 -4.14 19.86
CA ARG A 43 -28.87 -2.95 19.84
C ARG A 43 -29.43 -1.90 20.82
N PRO A 44 -28.71 -1.47 21.90
CA PRO A 44 -27.26 -1.46 22.13
C PRO A 44 -26.70 -2.45 23.20
N LYS A 45 -27.46 -3.44 23.70
CA LYS A 45 -27.03 -4.40 24.75
C LYS A 45 -26.34 -5.67 24.21
N SER A 46 -25.77 -5.62 23.02
CA SER A 46 -25.22 -6.79 22.30
C SER A 46 -24.05 -7.50 22.99
N HIS A 47 -23.27 -6.81 23.84
CA HIS A 47 -22.04 -7.37 24.42
C HIS A 47 -22.26 -8.60 25.32
N SER A 48 -23.32 -8.61 26.14
CA SER A 48 -23.66 -9.74 27.01
C SER A 48 -24.08 -10.97 26.20
N LEU A 49 -24.89 -10.76 25.16
CA LEU A 49 -25.33 -11.80 24.23
C LEU A 49 -24.16 -12.40 23.44
N ILE A 50 -23.22 -11.57 22.96
CA ILE A 50 -22.00 -12.04 22.28
C ILE A 50 -21.14 -12.91 23.22
N ALA A 51 -21.03 -12.54 24.50
CA ALA A 51 -20.31 -13.33 25.49
C ALA A 51 -20.97 -14.71 25.75
N GLN A 52 -22.30 -14.76 25.78
CA GLN A 52 -23.05 -16.02 25.89
C GLN A 52 -22.90 -16.89 24.63
N ILE A 53 -22.94 -16.30 23.44
CA ILE A 53 -22.68 -17.00 22.17
C ILE A 53 -21.26 -17.58 22.15
N LYS A 54 -20.26 -16.83 22.62
CA LYS A 54 -18.89 -17.33 22.78
C LYS A 54 -18.85 -18.56 23.69
N GLN A 55 -19.49 -18.49 24.87
CA GLN A 55 -19.54 -19.62 25.81
C GLN A 55 -20.23 -20.83 25.18
N LEU A 56 -21.31 -20.61 24.42
CA LEU A 56 -21.98 -21.68 23.68
C LEU A 56 -21.03 -22.37 22.71
N PHE A 57 -20.27 -21.63 21.90
CA PHE A 57 -19.27 -22.23 21.01
C PHE A 57 -18.14 -22.92 21.76
N GLN A 58 -17.76 -22.47 22.95
CA GLN A 58 -16.68 -23.09 23.74
C GLN A 58 -17.09 -24.41 24.41
N TYR A 59 -18.35 -24.52 24.84
CA TYR A 59 -18.82 -25.66 25.66
C TYR A 59 -19.71 -26.64 24.89
N ALA A 60 -20.25 -26.26 23.73
CA ALA A 60 -21.04 -27.17 22.92
C ALA A 60 -20.14 -28.21 22.22
N GLY A 61 -20.62 -29.45 22.16
CA GLY A 61 -19.90 -30.53 21.47
C GLY A 61 -19.81 -30.25 19.96
N SER A 62 -18.62 -30.47 19.39
CA SER A 62 -18.36 -30.29 17.95
C SER A 62 -19.29 -31.14 17.07
N ASP A 63 -19.67 -32.33 17.54
CA ASP A 63 -20.59 -33.22 16.85
C ASP A 63 -22.03 -32.71 16.79
N TRP A 64 -22.45 -31.88 17.75
CA TRP A 64 -23.78 -31.26 17.75
C TRP A 64 -23.78 -29.94 16.97
N LEU A 65 -22.74 -29.10 17.15
CA LEU A 65 -22.59 -27.83 16.42
C LEU A 65 -22.53 -28.03 14.90
N PHE A 66 -21.90 -29.12 14.47
CA PHE A 66 -21.61 -29.37 13.06
C PHE A 66 -22.20 -30.70 12.57
N SER A 67 -23.25 -31.21 13.21
CA SER A 67 -23.92 -32.46 12.83
C SER A 67 -24.66 -32.31 11.49
N PRO A 68 -24.24 -32.96 10.40
CA PRO A 68 -25.05 -33.09 9.21
C PRO A 68 -25.91 -34.34 9.38
N ALA A 69 -27.23 -34.21 9.33
CA ALA A 69 -28.10 -35.38 9.14
C ALA A 69 -27.95 -35.89 7.69
N SER A 70 -26.84 -36.57 7.40
CA SER A 70 -26.55 -37.48 6.27
C SER A 70 -26.97 -37.08 4.82
N GLN A 71 -27.41 -35.85 4.56
CA GLN A 71 -27.88 -35.37 3.25
C GLN A 71 -27.24 -34.02 2.89
N ASP A 72 -26.71 -33.89 1.67
CA ASP A 72 -26.02 -32.69 1.17
C ASP A 72 -26.88 -31.42 1.21
N SER A 73 -28.21 -31.54 1.05
CA SER A 73 -29.14 -30.40 1.11
C SER A 73 -29.21 -29.74 2.49
N ARG A 74 -29.11 -30.52 3.57
CA ARG A 74 -29.18 -30.02 4.95
C ARG A 74 -27.90 -29.33 5.40
N TRP A 75 -26.78 -29.63 4.76
CA TRP A 75 -25.52 -28.94 5.04
C TRP A 75 -25.51 -27.52 4.49
N ALA A 76 -26.06 -27.32 3.29
CA ALA A 76 -26.21 -25.97 2.71
C ALA A 76 -27.11 -25.07 3.57
N GLU A 77 -28.17 -25.62 4.17
CA GLU A 77 -29.03 -24.90 5.12
C GLU A 77 -28.29 -24.53 6.41
N LEU A 78 -27.51 -25.46 6.97
CA LEU A 78 -26.70 -25.20 8.16
C LEU A 78 -25.60 -24.14 7.90
N GLU A 79 -24.94 -24.24 6.75
CA GLU A 79 -23.95 -23.26 6.28
C GLU A 79 -24.57 -21.88 6.13
N ALA A 80 -25.73 -21.77 5.49
CA ALA A 80 -26.47 -20.51 5.36
C ALA A 80 -26.86 -19.92 6.74
N ALA A 81 -27.25 -20.77 7.70
CA ALA A 81 -27.56 -20.33 9.07
C ALA A 81 -26.32 -19.77 9.79
N TYR A 82 -25.16 -20.42 9.67
CA TYR A 82 -23.90 -19.93 10.22
C TYR A 82 -23.45 -18.62 9.55
N VAL A 83 -23.49 -18.55 8.22
CA VAL A 83 -23.17 -17.33 7.45
C VAL A 83 -24.03 -16.17 7.94
N SER A 84 -25.34 -16.40 8.11
CA SER A 84 -26.30 -15.40 8.57
C SER A 84 -26.05 -14.93 10.01
N LEU A 85 -25.72 -15.85 10.91
CA LEU A 85 -25.34 -15.50 12.29
C LEU A 85 -24.04 -14.70 12.33
N ILE A 86 -23.04 -15.10 11.53
CA ILE A 86 -21.76 -14.39 11.42
C ILE A 86 -21.96 -12.98 10.88
N SER A 87 -22.81 -12.80 9.86
CA SER A 87 -23.20 -11.47 9.38
C SER A 87 -23.81 -10.61 10.50
N ALA A 88 -24.68 -11.19 11.34
CA ALA A 88 -25.29 -10.48 12.45
C ALA A 88 -24.27 -10.09 13.54
N LEU A 89 -23.35 -11.00 13.88
CA LEU A 89 -22.25 -10.75 14.82
C LEU A 89 -21.32 -9.63 14.30
N ILE A 90 -20.90 -9.70 13.04
CA ILE A 90 -20.11 -8.64 12.39
C ILE A 90 -20.88 -7.32 12.40
N GLY A 91 -22.19 -7.37 12.11
CA GLY A 91 -23.08 -6.23 12.18
C GLY A 91 -23.14 -5.55 13.56
N CYS A 92 -22.90 -6.29 14.65
CA CYS A 92 -22.83 -5.72 16.01
C CYS A 92 -21.59 -4.87 16.26
N ALA A 93 -20.56 -4.98 15.43
CA ALA A 93 -19.33 -4.19 15.47
C ALA A 93 -19.09 -3.43 14.14
N ALA A 94 -20.14 -3.30 13.31
CA ALA A 94 -20.06 -2.55 12.07
C ALA A 94 -19.94 -1.05 12.34
N LEU A 95 -19.20 -0.36 11.47
CA LEU A 95 -19.08 1.09 11.53
C LEU A 95 -20.43 1.75 11.22
N PRO A 96 -20.76 2.88 11.87
CA PRO A 96 -21.99 3.60 11.57
C PRO A 96 -21.97 4.05 10.11
N LEU A 97 -23.07 3.86 9.40
CA LEU A 97 -23.23 4.37 8.04
C LEU A 97 -23.30 5.90 8.10
N CYS A 98 -22.49 6.59 7.32
CA CYS A 98 -22.57 8.03 7.17
C CYS A 98 -23.75 8.33 6.24
N GLU A 99 -24.84 8.87 6.75
CA GLU A 99 -26.02 9.19 5.92
C GLU A 99 -25.79 10.42 5.01
N ASP A 100 -24.83 11.29 5.37
CA ASP A 100 -24.42 12.46 4.59
C ASP A 100 -22.91 12.48 4.35
N ASP A 101 -22.49 12.64 3.09
CA ASP A 101 -21.07 12.70 2.67
C ASP A 101 -20.30 13.94 3.18
N CYS A 102 -20.96 14.86 3.91
CA CYS A 102 -20.42 16.19 4.22
C CYS A 102 -20.11 16.45 5.70
N SER A 103 -20.46 15.56 6.64
CA SER A 103 -20.18 15.78 8.07
C SER A 103 -19.51 14.57 8.72
N PRO A 104 -18.34 14.73 9.38
CA PRO A 104 -17.71 13.64 10.10
C PRO A 104 -18.60 13.20 11.28
N LEU A 105 -18.82 11.90 11.42
CA LEU A 105 -19.49 11.31 12.57
C LEU A 105 -18.73 11.67 13.87
N SER A 106 -19.48 11.96 14.94
CA SER A 106 -18.86 12.32 16.22
C SER A 106 -18.06 11.15 16.80
N ALA A 107 -16.95 11.43 17.49
CA ALA A 107 -16.13 10.41 18.14
C ALA A 107 -16.92 9.54 19.13
N ALA A 108 -18.01 10.06 19.68
CA ALA A 108 -18.93 9.33 20.56
C ALA A 108 -19.61 8.14 19.85
N ALA A 109 -19.87 8.23 18.55
CA ALA A 109 -20.49 7.16 17.76
C ALA A 109 -19.59 5.91 17.65
N TYR A 110 -18.28 6.05 17.86
CA TYR A 110 -17.32 4.97 17.75
C TYR A 110 -16.92 4.33 19.10
N GLN A 111 -17.35 4.90 20.24
CA GLN A 111 -16.84 4.49 21.56
C GLN A 111 -17.09 3.02 21.94
N SER A 112 -18.21 2.45 21.51
CA SER A 112 -18.56 1.04 21.81
C SER A 112 -17.99 0.04 20.81
N ILE A 113 -17.49 0.51 19.66
CA ILE A 113 -17.11 -0.36 18.54
C ILE A 113 -15.86 -1.19 18.86
N PRO A 114 -14.78 -0.66 19.46
CA PRO A 114 -13.61 -1.48 19.78
C PRO A 114 -13.91 -2.64 20.74
N THR A 115 -14.77 -2.41 21.75
CA THR A 115 -15.13 -3.44 22.72
C THR A 115 -16.05 -4.50 22.11
N GLN A 116 -17.02 -4.07 21.29
CA GLN A 116 -17.86 -4.97 20.50
C GLN A 116 -17.03 -5.79 19.51
N ALA A 117 -16.07 -5.18 18.81
CA ALA A 117 -15.20 -5.86 17.88
C ALA A 117 -14.33 -6.93 18.56
N ALA A 118 -13.76 -6.62 19.73
CA ALA A 118 -13.00 -7.60 20.51
C ALA A 118 -13.87 -8.80 20.96
N ALA A 119 -15.11 -8.53 21.39
CA ALA A 119 -16.06 -9.57 21.79
C ALA A 119 -16.49 -10.46 20.61
N VAL A 120 -16.79 -9.84 19.45
CA VAL A 120 -17.13 -10.54 18.21
C VAL A 120 -15.96 -11.41 17.75
N CYS A 121 -14.74 -10.87 17.73
CA CYS A 121 -13.53 -11.64 17.41
C CYS A 121 -13.40 -12.85 18.34
N ALA A 122 -13.57 -12.68 19.65
CA ALA A 122 -13.44 -13.79 20.61
C ALA A 122 -14.52 -14.88 20.43
N ALA A 123 -15.76 -14.51 20.06
CA ALA A 123 -16.81 -15.47 19.76
C ALA A 123 -16.50 -16.27 18.49
N LEU A 124 -16.02 -15.60 17.45
CA LEU A 124 -15.63 -16.22 16.19
C LEU A 124 -14.39 -17.11 16.34
N THR A 125 -13.43 -16.72 17.19
CA THR A 125 -12.28 -17.54 17.54
C THR A 125 -12.74 -18.85 18.17
N ALA A 126 -13.67 -18.79 19.13
CA ALA A 126 -14.21 -20.01 19.75
C ALA A 126 -14.88 -20.95 18.72
N LEU A 127 -15.66 -20.40 17.78
CA LEU A 127 -16.26 -21.17 16.71
C LEU A 127 -15.19 -21.84 15.82
N LEU A 128 -14.15 -21.10 15.42
CA LEU A 128 -13.08 -21.63 14.58
C LEU A 128 -12.21 -22.68 15.29
N THR A 129 -11.95 -22.51 16.59
CA THR A 129 -11.23 -23.52 17.38
C THR A 129 -11.99 -24.83 17.42
N THR A 130 -13.30 -24.80 17.69
CA THR A 130 -14.13 -26.03 17.70
C THR A 130 -14.22 -26.70 16.31
N LEU A 131 -14.23 -25.90 15.24
CA LEU A 131 -14.15 -26.42 13.87
C LEU A 131 -12.78 -27.05 13.56
N GLY A 132 -11.70 -26.43 14.03
CA GLY A 132 -10.32 -26.91 13.86
C GLY A 132 -10.05 -28.24 14.56
N ASP A 133 -10.60 -28.45 15.77
CA ASP A 133 -10.43 -29.70 16.51
C ASP A 133 -11.08 -30.90 15.82
N ARG A 134 -12.20 -30.70 15.12
CA ARG A 134 -12.85 -31.74 14.30
C ARG A 134 -12.02 -32.15 13.08
N ARG A 135 -11.23 -31.23 12.54
CA ARG A 135 -10.44 -31.44 11.30
C ARG A 135 -9.31 -32.46 11.44
N LYS A 136 -8.82 -32.72 12.66
CA LYS A 136 -7.88 -33.81 12.94
C LYS A 136 -8.47 -35.20 12.57
N GLY A 137 -9.77 -35.28 12.27
CA GLY A 137 -10.49 -36.46 11.78
C GLY A 137 -10.71 -36.60 10.26
N GLY A 138 -10.19 -35.71 9.40
CA GLY A 138 -9.98 -36.02 7.96
C GLY A 138 -10.89 -35.39 6.90
N GLU A 139 -11.99 -34.69 7.22
CA GLU A 139 -12.91 -34.13 6.21
C GLU A 139 -13.23 -32.63 6.41
N ALA A 140 -12.29 -31.71 6.15
CA ALA A 140 -12.61 -30.28 6.10
C ALA A 140 -11.52 -29.44 5.41
N ARG A 141 -11.49 -29.44 4.07
CA ARG A 141 -10.71 -28.44 3.30
C ARG A 141 -11.61 -27.53 2.44
N GLU A 142 -12.79 -28.01 2.05
CA GLU A 142 -13.76 -27.26 1.21
C GLU A 142 -14.87 -26.54 2.01
N ARG A 143 -14.96 -26.74 3.33
CA ARG A 143 -16.11 -26.28 4.16
C ARG A 143 -15.80 -25.05 5.03
N THR A 144 -14.53 -24.64 5.16
CA THR A 144 -14.09 -23.39 5.84
C THR A 144 -14.11 -22.18 4.90
N THR A 145 -14.16 -22.42 3.59
CA THR A 145 -14.21 -21.41 2.53
C THR A 145 -15.55 -20.69 2.42
N SER A 146 -16.57 -21.04 3.22
CA SER A 146 -17.87 -20.35 3.22
C SER A 146 -18.00 -19.31 4.33
N LEU A 147 -17.07 -19.29 5.29
CA LEU A 147 -17.01 -18.31 6.38
C LEU A 147 -16.34 -16.98 5.94
N LEU A 148 -16.44 -16.63 4.65
CA LEU A 148 -15.70 -15.56 3.97
C LEU A 148 -16.02 -14.15 4.48
N LEU A 149 -17.18 -13.97 5.11
CA LEU A 149 -17.60 -12.69 5.68
C LEU A 149 -16.65 -12.19 6.78
N LEU A 150 -15.87 -13.09 7.39
CA LEU A 150 -14.95 -12.77 8.47
C LEU A 150 -13.78 -11.88 7.99
N PHE A 151 -13.39 -11.99 6.72
CA PHE A 151 -12.21 -11.31 6.19
C PHE A 151 -12.37 -9.78 6.11
N ASP A 152 -13.50 -9.31 5.59
CA ASP A 152 -13.75 -7.87 5.44
C ASP A 152 -13.79 -7.17 6.80
N PHE A 153 -14.43 -7.82 7.78
CA PHE A 153 -14.45 -7.36 9.17
C PHE A 153 -13.04 -7.29 9.76
N GLN A 154 -12.24 -8.35 9.59
CA GLN A 154 -10.91 -8.45 10.20
C GLN A 154 -9.95 -7.38 9.68
N CYS A 155 -10.00 -7.07 8.39
CA CYS A 155 -9.10 -6.11 7.76
C CYS A 155 -9.35 -4.66 8.22
N ALA A 156 -10.60 -4.29 8.50
CA ALA A 156 -10.95 -2.98 9.02
C ALA A 156 -10.34 -2.73 10.42
N PHE A 157 -10.16 -3.79 11.22
CA PHE A 157 -9.67 -3.70 12.59
C PHE A 157 -8.21 -4.06 12.79
N VAL A 158 -7.57 -4.85 11.91
CA VAL A 158 -6.16 -5.27 12.05
C VAL A 158 -5.16 -4.21 11.54
N HIS A 159 -5.52 -3.43 10.53
CA HIS A 159 -4.53 -2.66 9.75
C HIS A 159 -4.59 -1.13 9.90
N GLN A 160 -5.50 -0.58 10.71
CA GLN A 160 -5.63 0.88 10.85
C GLN A 160 -5.66 1.28 12.33
N ASP A 161 -4.88 2.30 12.70
CA ASP A 161 -4.94 2.94 14.01
C ASP A 161 -5.92 4.11 13.92
N GLN A 162 -7.19 3.82 14.22
CA GLN A 162 -8.32 4.73 14.01
C GLN A 162 -9.20 4.81 15.25
N VAL A 163 -10.07 5.82 15.30
CA VAL A 163 -10.95 6.13 16.45
C VAL A 163 -11.86 4.95 16.84
N TRP A 164 -12.14 4.04 15.90
CA TRP A 164 -12.94 2.83 16.10
C TRP A 164 -12.12 1.57 16.41
N THR A 165 -10.81 1.69 16.64
CA THR A 165 -9.91 0.57 16.96
C THR A 165 -9.19 0.78 18.29
N SER A 166 -8.91 -0.31 19.01
CA SER A 166 -8.09 -0.31 20.23
C SER A 166 -6.98 -1.36 20.15
N SER A 167 -6.00 -1.30 21.06
CA SER A 167 -4.98 -2.36 21.16
C SER A 167 -5.60 -3.73 21.40
N ALA A 168 -6.66 -3.79 22.21
CA ALA A 168 -7.40 -5.03 22.50
C ALA A 168 -8.17 -5.54 21.27
N SER A 169 -8.85 -4.67 20.51
CA SER A 169 -9.59 -5.09 19.31
C SER A 169 -8.65 -5.56 18.21
N ARG A 170 -7.49 -4.91 18.05
CA ARG A 170 -6.42 -5.32 17.14
C ARG A 170 -5.85 -6.69 17.51
N ALA A 171 -5.48 -6.88 18.77
CA ALA A 171 -4.96 -8.16 19.25
C ALA A 171 -5.98 -9.30 19.06
N ALA A 172 -7.27 -9.05 19.35
CA ALA A 172 -8.33 -10.03 19.15
C ALA A 172 -8.54 -10.36 17.66
N ALA A 173 -8.48 -9.37 16.77
CA ALA A 173 -8.58 -9.57 15.33
C ALA A 173 -7.36 -10.32 14.76
N CYS A 174 -6.15 -10.06 15.24
CA CYS A 174 -4.96 -10.84 14.90
C CYS A 174 -5.09 -12.30 15.37
N GLY A 175 -5.49 -12.53 16.62
CA GLY A 175 -5.67 -13.89 17.16
C GLY A 175 -6.75 -14.68 16.42
N LEU A 176 -7.83 -14.01 16.00
CA LEU A 176 -8.84 -14.61 15.13
C LEU A 176 -8.24 -15.04 13.78
N LEU A 177 -7.31 -14.28 13.20
CA LEU A 177 -6.69 -14.58 11.90
C LEU A 177 -5.77 -15.79 12.03
N GLU A 178 -4.95 -15.86 13.08
CA GLU A 178 -4.10 -17.01 13.37
C GLU A 178 -4.95 -18.28 13.58
N THR A 179 -6.07 -18.16 14.29
CA THR A 179 -7.01 -19.27 14.50
C THR A 179 -7.67 -19.70 13.19
N LEU A 180 -8.00 -18.76 12.30
CA LEU A 180 -8.54 -19.07 10.97
C LEU A 180 -7.51 -19.78 10.09
N LEU A 181 -6.27 -19.27 10.07
CA LEU A 181 -5.15 -19.85 9.33
C LEU A 181 -4.89 -21.30 9.77
N SER A 182 -4.78 -21.52 11.08
CA SER A 182 -4.60 -22.86 11.65
C SER A 182 -5.80 -23.78 11.39
N ALA A 183 -7.04 -23.31 11.61
CA ALA A 183 -8.24 -24.11 11.42
C ALA A 183 -8.41 -24.55 9.96
N GLY A 184 -8.15 -23.69 8.97
CA GLY A 184 -8.21 -24.06 7.56
C GLY A 184 -6.90 -24.54 6.95
N GLY A 185 -5.80 -24.57 7.71
CA GLY A 185 -4.53 -25.20 7.34
C GLY A 185 -3.77 -24.41 6.29
N TRP A 186 -3.95 -23.09 6.31
CA TRP A 186 -3.18 -22.16 5.54
C TRP A 186 -1.91 -21.79 6.32
N ARG A 187 -0.83 -21.49 5.58
CA ARG A 187 0.48 -21.22 6.18
C ARG A 187 0.56 -19.78 6.67
N ASP A 188 0.03 -18.90 5.84
CA ASP A 188 -0.02 -17.46 6.04
C ASP A 188 -1.25 -16.91 5.31
N SER A 189 -1.50 -15.62 5.49
CA SER A 189 -2.58 -14.90 4.83
C SER A 189 -2.44 -14.90 3.30
N ALA A 190 -1.22 -14.91 2.75
CA ALA A 190 -1.00 -14.99 1.31
C ALA A 190 -1.48 -16.33 0.72
N HIS A 191 -1.18 -17.44 1.39
CA HIS A 191 -1.63 -18.78 1.01
C HIS A 191 -3.16 -18.93 1.13
N LEU A 192 -3.77 -18.30 2.12
CA LEU A 192 -5.24 -18.26 2.22
C LEU A 192 -5.89 -17.51 1.04
N LEU A 193 -5.32 -16.36 0.67
CA LEU A 193 -5.87 -15.51 -0.39
C LEU A 193 -5.62 -16.09 -1.79
N ALA A 194 -4.40 -16.55 -2.07
CA ALA A 194 -3.99 -17.03 -3.39
C ALA A 194 -4.28 -18.53 -3.59
N GLY A 195 -4.30 -19.31 -2.52
CA GLY A 195 -4.37 -20.77 -2.59
C GLY A 195 -3.04 -21.40 -3.01
N ASP A 196 -3.08 -22.68 -3.33
CA ASP A 196 -1.94 -23.47 -3.79
C ASP A 196 -2.04 -23.75 -5.30
N THR A 197 -0.90 -23.83 -5.98
CA THR A 197 -0.83 -24.06 -7.43
C THR A 197 -1.39 -25.43 -7.85
N GLU A 198 -1.45 -26.39 -6.92
CA GLU A 198 -1.83 -27.79 -7.18
C GLU A 198 -3.26 -28.17 -6.74
N GLY A 199 -4.18 -27.21 -6.63
CA GLY A 199 -5.63 -27.51 -6.60
C GLY A 199 -6.46 -26.91 -5.47
N SER A 200 -5.89 -26.06 -4.60
CA SER A 200 -6.70 -25.28 -3.65
C SER A 200 -6.88 -23.86 -4.18
N ARG A 201 -8.09 -23.50 -4.63
CA ARG A 201 -8.40 -22.12 -5.02
C ARG A 201 -8.41 -21.25 -3.76
N GLY A 202 -7.60 -20.18 -3.77
CA GLY A 202 -7.62 -19.18 -2.71
C GLY A 202 -8.92 -18.39 -2.65
N ILE A 203 -9.16 -17.74 -1.52
CA ILE A 203 -10.43 -17.04 -1.26
C ILE A 203 -10.52 -15.64 -1.90
N LEU A 204 -9.42 -15.16 -2.52
CA LEU A 204 -9.35 -13.82 -3.11
C LEU A 204 -10.49 -13.57 -4.11
N GLY A 205 -10.93 -14.58 -4.87
CA GLY A 205 -12.06 -14.41 -5.79
C GLY A 205 -13.38 -13.99 -5.12
N GLY A 206 -13.67 -14.49 -3.91
CA GLY A 206 -14.94 -14.23 -3.19
C GLY A 206 -14.93 -12.97 -2.33
N VAL A 207 -13.75 -12.58 -1.82
CA VAL A 207 -13.57 -11.41 -0.92
C VAL A 207 -13.61 -10.09 -1.70
N LEU A 208 -13.36 -10.10 -3.01
CA LEU A 208 -13.22 -8.88 -3.81
C LEU A 208 -14.51 -8.11 -4.11
N CYS A 209 -15.66 -8.55 -3.60
CA CYS A 209 -16.95 -7.89 -3.85
C CYS A 209 -17.32 -6.78 -2.84
N LEU A 210 -16.67 -6.66 -1.66
CA LEU A 210 -17.26 -5.92 -0.53
C LEU A 210 -16.32 -4.93 0.18
N HIS A 211 -15.70 -4.04 -0.59
CA HIS A 211 -14.75 -2.99 -0.13
C HIS A 211 -13.32 -3.51 -0.02
N LEU A 212 -12.50 -3.04 -0.97
CA LEU A 212 -11.12 -3.43 -1.17
C LEU A 212 -10.30 -3.25 0.12
N CYS A 213 -10.05 -4.34 0.84
CA CYS A 213 -9.10 -4.34 1.94
C CYS A 213 -7.70 -4.28 1.36
N VAL A 214 -7.19 -3.07 1.12
CA VAL A 214 -5.92 -2.86 0.43
C VAL A 214 -4.72 -3.52 1.14
N GLY A 215 -4.79 -3.68 2.46
CA GLY A 215 -3.82 -4.47 3.22
C GLY A 215 -3.74 -5.94 2.80
N VAL A 216 -4.85 -6.51 2.29
CA VAL A 216 -4.97 -7.89 1.80
C VAL A 216 -4.40 -8.01 0.39
N LEU A 217 -4.66 -7.02 -0.46
CA LEU A 217 -4.15 -7.01 -1.84
C LEU A 217 -2.62 -7.01 -1.90
N VAL A 218 -1.98 -6.23 -1.02
CA VAL A 218 -0.52 -6.12 -0.95
C VAL A 218 0.15 -7.44 -0.53
N GLN A 219 -0.60 -8.35 0.11
CA GLN A 219 -0.08 -9.66 0.53
C GLN A 219 -0.08 -10.70 -0.60
N VAL A 220 -0.82 -10.46 -1.68
CA VAL A 220 -0.89 -11.39 -2.82
C VAL A 220 0.10 -10.97 -3.89
N THR A 221 1.16 -11.75 -4.04
CA THR A 221 2.22 -11.54 -5.04
C THR A 221 2.11 -12.54 -6.19
N ARG A 222 3.06 -12.51 -7.13
CA ARG A 222 3.11 -13.46 -8.27
C ARG A 222 3.19 -14.91 -7.76
N PRO A 223 2.48 -15.88 -8.38
CA PRO A 223 1.59 -15.77 -9.54
C PRO A 223 0.09 -15.55 -9.20
N GLY A 224 -0.27 -15.45 -7.92
CA GLY A 224 -1.66 -15.47 -7.45
C GLY A 224 -2.50 -14.25 -7.84
N LEU A 225 -1.88 -13.14 -8.25
CA LEU A 225 -2.58 -11.90 -8.57
C LEU A 225 -3.28 -11.90 -9.95
N SER A 226 -2.64 -12.54 -10.93
CA SER A 226 -3.02 -12.53 -12.35
C SER A 226 -4.47 -12.93 -12.65
N PRO A 227 -5.01 -14.02 -12.06
CA PRO A 227 -6.40 -14.45 -12.31
C PRO A 227 -7.46 -13.45 -11.81
N HIS A 228 -7.09 -12.56 -10.88
CA HIS A 228 -8.01 -11.66 -10.21
C HIS A 228 -7.97 -10.22 -10.75
N LEU A 229 -7.08 -9.91 -11.70
CA LEU A 229 -6.88 -8.55 -12.22
C LEU A 229 -8.16 -7.87 -12.73
N SER A 230 -9.05 -8.61 -13.37
CA SER A 230 -10.33 -8.07 -13.85
C SER A 230 -11.24 -7.57 -12.72
N ARG A 231 -11.10 -8.14 -11.52
CA ARG A 231 -11.84 -7.73 -10.32
C ARG A 231 -11.10 -6.69 -9.50
N LEU A 232 -9.77 -6.70 -9.55
CA LEU A 232 -8.90 -5.81 -8.76
C LEU A 232 -8.69 -4.43 -9.37
N LEU A 233 -8.60 -4.38 -10.70
CA LEU A 233 -8.27 -3.15 -11.41
C LEU A 233 -9.37 -2.08 -11.28
N PRO A 234 -10.67 -2.37 -11.51
CA PRO A 234 -11.71 -1.36 -11.39
C PRO A 234 -11.80 -0.66 -10.02
N PRO A 235 -11.84 -1.37 -8.87
CA PRO A 235 -11.88 -0.71 -7.58
C PRO A 235 -10.58 0.05 -7.28
N SER A 236 -9.41 -0.46 -7.69
CA SER A 236 -8.14 0.26 -7.49
C SER A 236 -8.10 1.61 -8.23
N LEU A 237 -8.65 1.64 -9.45
CA LEU A 237 -8.82 2.87 -10.25
C LEU A 237 -9.86 3.82 -9.63
N LEU A 238 -10.95 3.29 -9.09
CA LEU A 238 -11.96 4.10 -8.40
C LEU A 238 -11.37 4.75 -7.15
N PHE A 239 -10.57 3.99 -6.38
CA PHE A 239 -9.88 4.51 -5.21
C PHE A 239 -8.85 5.57 -5.57
N SER A 240 -8.08 5.42 -6.65
CA SER A 240 -7.11 6.44 -7.06
C SER A 240 -7.79 7.78 -7.39
N ASP A 241 -9.02 7.74 -7.90
CA ASP A 241 -9.80 8.93 -8.25
C ASP A 241 -10.57 9.56 -7.09
N HIS A 242 -10.54 8.93 -5.92
CA HIS A 242 -11.29 9.39 -4.77
C HIS A 242 -10.85 10.80 -4.32
N HIS A 243 -11.83 11.62 -3.90
CA HIS A 243 -11.60 12.97 -3.38
C HIS A 243 -10.82 12.99 -2.04
N ARG A 244 -10.89 11.91 -1.24
CA ARG A 244 -10.14 11.78 0.02
C ARG A 244 -8.72 11.35 -0.31
N LEU A 245 -7.74 12.11 0.16
CA LEU A 245 -6.32 11.85 -0.11
C LEU A 245 -5.87 10.47 0.34
N GLU A 246 -6.33 10.01 1.52
CA GLU A 246 -6.01 8.67 2.05
C GLU A 246 -6.44 7.56 1.08
N ASN A 247 -7.68 7.64 0.59
CA ASN A 247 -8.25 6.69 -0.36
C ASN A 247 -7.56 6.76 -1.72
N CYS A 248 -7.22 7.96 -2.19
CA CYS A 248 -6.42 8.16 -3.41
C CYS A 248 -5.05 7.50 -3.30
N MET A 249 -4.30 7.79 -2.23
CA MET A 249 -2.98 7.20 -1.98
C MET A 249 -3.07 5.68 -1.89
N LEU A 250 -4.12 5.18 -1.26
CA LEU A 250 -4.38 3.75 -1.14
C LEU A 250 -4.63 3.10 -2.51
N GLY A 251 -5.45 3.73 -3.36
CA GLY A 251 -5.68 3.31 -4.73
C GLY A 251 -4.38 3.28 -5.54
N VAL A 252 -3.58 4.34 -5.49
CA VAL A 252 -2.28 4.39 -6.19
C VAL A 252 -1.33 3.28 -5.72
N ARG A 253 -1.31 2.98 -4.41
CA ARG A 253 -0.52 1.84 -3.87
C ARG A 253 -1.02 0.49 -4.40
N CYS A 254 -2.34 0.29 -4.52
CA CYS A 254 -2.89 -0.91 -5.16
C CYS A 254 -2.44 -1.02 -6.62
N LEU A 255 -2.55 0.07 -7.39
CA LEU A 255 -2.13 0.09 -8.78
C LEU A 255 -0.63 -0.21 -8.91
N HIS A 256 0.20 0.36 -8.04
CA HIS A 256 1.64 0.10 -8.04
C HIS A 256 1.95 -1.36 -7.73
N HIS A 257 1.27 -1.94 -6.73
CA HIS A 257 1.39 -3.36 -6.41
C HIS A 257 1.00 -4.25 -7.60
N ILE A 258 -0.06 -3.92 -8.33
CA ILE A 258 -0.46 -4.60 -9.56
C ILE A 258 0.64 -4.51 -10.63
N VAL A 259 1.20 -3.31 -10.86
CA VAL A 259 2.28 -3.12 -11.84
C VAL A 259 3.50 -3.99 -11.50
N LEU A 260 3.92 -4.02 -10.24
CA LEU A 260 5.06 -4.82 -9.79
C LEU A 260 4.78 -6.32 -9.81
N ASN A 261 3.56 -6.75 -9.47
CA ASN A 261 3.21 -8.16 -9.27
C ASN A 261 2.41 -8.80 -10.42
N THR A 262 2.33 -8.15 -11.58
CA THR A 262 1.72 -8.73 -12.79
C THR A 262 2.74 -8.85 -13.91
N PRO A 263 2.83 -9.99 -14.61
CA PRO A 263 3.73 -10.11 -15.75
C PRO A 263 3.37 -9.08 -16.83
N PRO A 264 4.36 -8.43 -17.48
CA PRO A 264 4.12 -7.40 -18.49
C PRO A 264 3.12 -7.81 -19.58
N ALA A 265 3.17 -9.06 -20.06
CA ALA A 265 2.27 -9.54 -21.11
C ALA A 265 0.78 -9.44 -20.73
N GLU A 266 0.43 -9.67 -19.47
CA GLU A 266 -0.95 -9.57 -18.99
C GLU A 266 -1.40 -8.13 -18.75
N LEU A 267 -0.47 -7.22 -18.46
CA LEU A 267 -0.76 -5.78 -18.41
C LEU A 267 -1.00 -5.21 -19.81
N HIS A 268 -0.31 -5.73 -20.84
CA HIS A 268 -0.58 -5.36 -22.22
C HIS A 268 -1.92 -5.91 -22.72
N GLN A 269 -2.33 -7.07 -22.20
CA GLN A 269 -3.60 -7.67 -22.57
C GLN A 269 -4.76 -6.74 -22.23
N PHE A 270 -5.68 -6.56 -23.17
CA PHE A 270 -6.83 -5.65 -23.06
C PHE A 270 -6.44 -4.18 -22.77
N ASN A 271 -5.22 -3.75 -23.14
CA ASN A 271 -4.72 -2.39 -22.94
C ASN A 271 -4.77 -1.91 -21.48
N ARG A 272 -4.64 -2.82 -20.50
CA ARG A 272 -4.69 -2.45 -19.08
C ARG A 272 -3.57 -1.50 -18.69
N ALA A 273 -2.38 -1.68 -19.25
CA ALA A 273 -1.23 -0.81 -19.04
C ALA A 273 -1.49 0.62 -19.52
N GLU A 274 -2.25 0.80 -20.62
CA GLU A 274 -2.65 2.12 -21.12
C GLU A 274 -3.65 2.80 -20.18
N VAL A 275 -4.66 2.05 -19.72
CA VAL A 275 -5.63 2.56 -18.75
C VAL A 275 -4.95 2.99 -17.46
N LEU A 276 -3.99 2.19 -16.97
CA LEU A 276 -3.17 2.53 -15.81
C LEU A 276 -2.36 3.80 -16.06
N TYR A 277 -1.75 3.94 -17.23
CA TYR A 277 -0.98 5.13 -17.58
C TYR A 277 -1.83 6.38 -17.57
N GLU A 278 -2.97 6.38 -18.25
CA GLU A 278 -3.88 7.55 -18.29
C GLU A 278 -4.40 7.91 -16.89
N ALA A 279 -4.77 6.91 -16.10
CA ALA A 279 -5.25 7.11 -14.74
C ALA A 279 -4.16 7.64 -13.79
N LEU A 280 -2.91 7.23 -13.94
CA LEU A 280 -1.82 7.75 -13.13
C LEU A 280 -1.32 9.11 -13.62
N PHE A 281 -1.26 9.32 -14.94
CA PHE A 281 -0.75 10.53 -15.56
C PHE A 281 -1.57 11.76 -15.15
N LYS A 282 -2.90 11.65 -15.08
CA LYS A 282 -3.76 12.76 -14.62
C LYS A 282 -3.47 13.21 -13.18
N HIS A 283 -2.94 12.33 -12.32
CA HIS A 283 -2.58 12.72 -10.96
C HIS A 283 -1.32 13.61 -10.90
N LEU A 284 -0.53 13.69 -11.97
CA LEU A 284 0.62 14.60 -12.04
C LEU A 284 0.22 16.09 -12.00
N TYR A 285 -1.05 16.41 -12.31
CA TYR A 285 -1.61 17.76 -12.22
C TYR A 285 -2.06 18.15 -10.81
N ARG A 286 -2.00 17.23 -9.85
CA ARG A 286 -2.32 17.51 -8.44
C ARG A 286 -1.19 18.29 -7.75
N THR A 287 -1.40 18.73 -6.51
CA THR A 287 -0.39 19.48 -5.74
C THR A 287 0.00 18.81 -4.42
N GLU A 288 -0.56 17.65 -4.10
CA GLU A 288 -0.24 16.93 -2.88
C GLU A 288 1.02 16.07 -3.07
N ALA A 289 2.10 16.44 -2.38
CA ALA A 289 3.40 15.79 -2.52
C ALA A 289 3.38 14.29 -2.26
N ALA A 290 2.62 13.84 -1.24
CA ALA A 290 2.49 12.43 -0.91
C ALA A 290 1.83 11.61 -2.03
N VAL A 291 0.87 12.20 -2.76
CA VAL A 291 0.23 11.55 -3.92
C VAL A 291 1.20 11.52 -5.09
N ILE A 292 1.83 12.66 -5.43
CA ILE A 292 2.79 12.74 -6.55
C ILE A 292 3.93 11.74 -6.36
N GLN A 293 4.45 11.58 -5.15
CA GLN A 293 5.51 10.63 -4.87
C GLN A 293 5.11 9.20 -5.25
N LEU A 294 3.95 8.74 -4.79
CA LEU A 294 3.43 7.41 -5.10
C LEU A 294 3.15 7.24 -6.59
N VAL A 295 2.58 8.28 -7.21
CA VAL A 295 2.24 8.29 -8.64
C VAL A 295 3.50 8.22 -9.50
N LEU A 296 4.54 9.00 -9.21
CA LEU A 296 5.80 8.98 -9.95
C LEU A 296 6.50 7.64 -9.82
N SER A 297 6.57 7.06 -8.62
CA SER A 297 7.12 5.70 -8.44
C SER A 297 6.38 4.67 -9.30
N CYS A 298 5.05 4.69 -9.25
CA CYS A 298 4.22 3.77 -10.02
C CYS A 298 4.35 3.98 -11.53
N LEU A 299 4.33 5.23 -12.00
CA LEU A 299 4.49 5.57 -13.42
C LEU A 299 5.84 5.14 -13.96
N LEU A 300 6.94 5.34 -13.23
CA LEU A 300 8.27 4.96 -13.70
C LEU A 300 8.39 3.44 -13.89
N ASP A 301 7.84 2.64 -12.98
CA ASP A 301 7.81 1.19 -13.13
C ASP A 301 6.88 0.75 -14.27
N LEU A 302 5.72 1.40 -14.43
CA LEU A 302 4.79 1.13 -15.52
C LEU A 302 5.37 1.52 -16.90
N LEU A 303 6.17 2.58 -16.96
CA LEU A 303 6.82 3.02 -18.19
C LEU A 303 7.82 1.98 -18.72
N VAL A 304 8.45 1.20 -17.84
CA VAL A 304 9.31 0.06 -18.23
C VAL A 304 8.48 -1.07 -18.86
N VAL A 305 7.22 -1.21 -18.48
CA VAL A 305 6.28 -2.16 -19.10
C VAL A 305 5.85 -1.64 -20.48
N LEU A 306 5.44 -0.38 -20.58
CA LEU A 306 4.86 0.20 -21.80
C LEU A 306 5.87 0.50 -22.90
N GLU A 307 7.11 0.84 -22.54
CA GLU A 307 8.09 1.37 -23.47
C GLU A 307 9.43 0.67 -23.31
N LYS A 308 10.16 0.51 -24.42
CA LYS A 308 11.54 0.02 -24.36
C LYS A 308 12.43 1.08 -23.68
N PRO A 309 13.36 0.65 -22.81
CA PRO A 309 14.20 1.58 -22.08
C PRO A 309 14.99 2.48 -23.04
N PRO A 310 15.16 3.77 -22.70
CA PRO A 310 15.85 4.77 -23.52
C PRO A 310 17.25 4.33 -23.98
N SER A 311 17.96 3.57 -23.15
CA SER A 311 19.32 3.10 -23.39
C SER A 311 19.44 2.02 -24.50
N SER A 312 18.32 1.48 -24.99
CA SER A 312 18.32 0.37 -25.96
C SER A 312 18.20 0.81 -27.44
N SER A 313 17.94 2.10 -27.71
CA SER A 313 17.85 2.58 -29.10
C SER A 313 19.20 3.06 -29.61
N THR A 314 19.83 2.26 -30.47
CA THR A 314 21.05 2.58 -31.23
C THR A 314 20.82 3.60 -32.36
N SER A 315 19.57 4.03 -32.59
CA SER A 315 19.22 4.96 -33.66
C SER A 315 19.18 6.41 -33.15
N SER A 316 19.79 7.31 -33.92
CA SER A 316 19.98 8.73 -33.61
C SER A 316 18.69 9.57 -33.55
N ARG A 317 17.51 8.98 -33.75
CA ARG A 317 16.21 9.68 -33.69
C ARG A 317 15.15 8.80 -33.04
N ARG A 318 15.14 8.76 -31.71
CA ARG A 318 14.04 8.16 -30.93
C ARG A 318 12.76 8.96 -31.16
N LYS A 319 11.67 8.27 -31.54
CA LYS A 319 10.33 8.89 -31.63
C LYS A 319 9.89 9.38 -30.23
N PRO A 320 9.09 10.47 -30.14
CA PRO A 320 8.48 10.84 -28.87
C PRO A 320 7.74 9.64 -28.26
N CYS A 321 7.91 9.41 -26.96
CA CYS A 321 7.30 8.30 -26.23
C CYS A 321 6.74 8.79 -24.90
N ARG A 322 5.99 7.94 -24.18
CA ARG A 322 5.33 8.31 -22.92
C ARG A 322 6.29 8.80 -21.82
N HIS A 323 7.55 8.37 -21.88
CA HIS A 323 8.61 8.92 -21.02
C HIS A 323 8.80 10.42 -21.24
N ASP A 324 8.76 10.89 -22.49
CA ASP A 324 8.94 12.29 -22.85
C ASP A 324 7.76 13.15 -22.35
N ASP A 325 6.54 12.61 -22.34
CA ASP A 325 5.36 13.33 -21.84
C ASP A 325 5.39 13.48 -20.31
N VAL A 326 5.74 12.42 -19.58
CA VAL A 326 5.93 12.47 -18.11
C VAL A 326 7.07 13.43 -17.75
N LEU A 327 8.21 13.32 -18.45
CA LEU A 327 9.36 14.20 -18.24
C LEU A 327 9.03 15.67 -18.52
N ARG A 328 8.36 15.95 -19.65
CA ARG A 328 7.97 17.30 -20.01
C ARG A 328 7.09 17.90 -18.91
N LEU A 329 6.06 17.18 -18.47
CA LEU A 329 5.15 17.68 -17.44
C LEU A 329 5.88 17.86 -16.10
N MET A 330 6.64 16.86 -15.65
CA MET A 330 7.40 16.92 -14.41
C MET A 330 8.36 18.12 -14.39
N LEU A 331 9.18 18.29 -15.43
CA LEU A 331 10.10 19.43 -15.53
C LEU A 331 9.38 20.78 -15.60
N THR A 332 8.17 20.82 -16.18
CA THR A 332 7.33 22.03 -16.19
C THR A 332 6.93 22.41 -14.77
N HIS A 333 6.46 21.44 -13.97
CA HIS A 333 6.08 21.69 -12.59
C HIS A 333 7.30 22.05 -11.74
N MET A 334 8.42 21.34 -11.91
CA MET A 334 9.67 21.65 -11.20
C MET A 334 10.15 23.08 -11.42
N GLU A 335 10.10 23.60 -12.65
CA GLU A 335 10.60 24.93 -12.99
C GLU A 335 9.91 26.05 -12.18
N ALA A 336 8.62 25.89 -11.85
CA ALA A 336 7.82 26.88 -11.13
C ALA A 336 7.56 26.51 -9.66
N GLU A 337 8.08 25.39 -9.16
CA GLU A 337 7.74 24.87 -7.85
C GLU A 337 8.52 25.56 -6.73
N ASN A 338 7.79 26.06 -5.74
CA ASN A 338 8.36 26.77 -4.59
C ASN A 338 8.21 26.00 -3.27
N LYS A 339 7.30 25.02 -3.19
CA LYS A 339 7.10 24.20 -1.99
C LYS A 339 8.23 23.17 -1.89
N VAL A 340 9.10 23.35 -0.88
CA VAL A 340 10.26 22.47 -0.62
C VAL A 340 9.90 20.98 -0.63
N VAL A 341 8.75 20.61 -0.05
CA VAL A 341 8.27 19.21 0.00
C VAL A 341 8.02 18.64 -1.41
N LEU A 342 7.40 19.39 -2.32
CA LEU A 342 7.20 18.96 -3.70
C LEU A 342 8.51 18.95 -4.49
N ARG A 343 9.38 19.94 -4.24
CA ARG A 343 10.72 19.96 -4.83
C ARG A 343 11.48 18.68 -4.49
N ARG A 344 11.42 18.20 -3.24
CA ARG A 344 12.01 16.93 -2.80
C ARG A 344 11.46 15.73 -3.55
N VAL A 345 10.14 15.68 -3.73
CA VAL A 345 9.50 14.59 -4.47
C VAL A 345 9.97 14.55 -5.93
N TYR A 346 9.95 15.68 -6.63
CA TYR A 346 10.40 15.73 -8.02
C TYR A 346 11.90 15.48 -8.16
N ALA A 347 12.71 16.07 -7.27
CA ALA A 347 14.14 15.88 -7.24
C ALA A 347 14.50 14.41 -7.05
N ALA A 348 13.77 13.70 -6.18
CA ALA A 348 13.99 12.28 -5.94
C ALA A 348 13.66 11.39 -7.15
N ALA A 349 12.70 11.79 -7.98
CA ALA A 349 12.28 11.02 -9.17
C ALA A 349 13.17 11.26 -10.39
N LEU A 350 13.76 12.45 -10.53
CA LEU A 350 14.53 12.86 -11.71
C LEU A 350 15.68 11.91 -12.07
N PRO A 351 16.52 11.42 -11.13
CA PRO A 351 17.63 10.51 -11.44
C PRO A 351 17.19 9.15 -11.98
N ALA A 352 15.96 8.71 -11.70
CA ALA A 352 15.43 7.42 -12.17
C ALA A 352 15.07 7.44 -13.66
N VAL A 353 14.85 8.64 -14.24
CA VAL A 353 14.50 8.78 -15.65
C VAL A 353 15.72 8.68 -16.58
N GLY A 354 16.92 8.87 -16.03
CA GLY A 354 18.18 8.67 -16.73
C GLY A 354 18.34 9.54 -17.97
N VAL A 355 19.00 9.03 -19.01
CA VAL A 355 19.44 9.79 -20.19
C VAL A 355 18.28 10.36 -21.01
N ALA A 356 17.05 9.83 -20.90
CA ALA A 356 15.88 10.33 -21.63
C ALA A 356 15.59 11.81 -21.39
N VAL A 357 15.93 12.31 -20.19
CA VAL A 357 15.77 13.73 -19.83
C VAL A 357 16.58 14.67 -20.74
N CYS A 358 17.61 14.18 -21.43
CA CYS A 358 18.44 14.96 -22.34
C CYS A 358 17.69 15.44 -23.60
N ARG A 359 16.44 15.02 -23.86
CA ARG A 359 15.60 15.69 -24.88
C ARG A 359 15.06 17.03 -24.41
N HIS A 360 15.06 17.26 -23.09
CA HIS A 360 14.51 18.42 -22.43
C HIS A 360 15.60 19.30 -21.79
N LEU A 361 16.83 19.26 -22.33
CA LEU A 361 18.02 19.92 -21.75
C LEU A 361 17.80 21.37 -21.36
N TRP A 362 17.13 22.16 -22.20
CA TRP A 362 16.88 23.57 -21.91
C TRP A 362 16.09 23.77 -20.62
N ARG A 363 15.05 22.95 -20.41
CA ARG A 363 14.24 23.03 -19.19
C ARG A 363 14.96 22.37 -18.00
N LEU A 364 15.66 21.27 -18.25
CA LEU A 364 16.46 20.61 -17.23
C LEU A 364 17.54 21.54 -16.67
N GLU A 365 18.24 22.30 -17.52
CA GLU A 365 19.23 23.30 -17.10
C GLU A 365 18.62 24.29 -16.11
N ARG A 366 17.46 24.88 -16.45
CA ARG A 366 16.77 25.85 -15.59
C ARG A 366 16.33 25.23 -14.25
N VAL A 367 15.86 23.99 -14.27
CA VAL A 367 15.49 23.25 -13.06
C VAL A 367 16.72 22.98 -12.18
N VAL A 368 17.81 22.47 -12.77
CA VAL A 368 19.06 22.18 -12.03
C VAL A 368 19.59 23.45 -11.38
N LEU A 369 19.68 24.56 -12.12
CA LEU A 369 20.14 25.85 -11.58
C LEU A 369 19.26 26.29 -10.40
N GLY A 370 17.94 26.33 -10.58
CA GLY A 370 17.04 26.80 -9.54
C GLY A 370 17.02 25.90 -8.29
N TYR A 371 17.26 24.59 -8.43
CA TYR A 371 17.30 23.65 -7.32
C TYR A 371 18.65 23.60 -6.60
N LEU A 372 19.76 23.83 -7.30
CA LEU A 372 21.07 23.94 -6.65
C LEU A 372 21.22 25.27 -5.89
N GLU A 373 20.60 26.36 -6.36
CA GLU A 373 20.66 27.65 -5.68
C GLU A 373 19.90 27.66 -4.34
N VAL A 374 18.75 26.98 -4.26
CA VAL A 374 17.89 27.03 -3.06
C VAL A 374 18.30 25.97 -2.03
N ARG A 375 18.54 26.39 -0.78
CA ARG A 375 18.82 25.52 0.38
C ARG A 375 17.57 24.72 0.76
N ASP A 376 17.75 23.48 1.23
CA ASP A 376 16.66 22.65 1.75
C ASP A 376 17.02 21.88 3.03
N PRO A 377 17.34 22.59 4.13
CA PRO A 377 17.76 21.97 5.39
C PRO A 377 16.67 21.05 5.99
N PRO A 378 17.06 20.07 6.82
CA PRO A 378 18.43 19.79 7.28
C PRO A 378 19.22 18.83 6.37
N GLU A 379 18.58 18.18 5.40
CA GLU A 379 19.17 17.07 4.62
C GLU A 379 19.86 17.53 3.32
N GLU A 380 19.57 18.75 2.83
CA GLU A 380 20.00 19.23 1.50
C GLU A 380 19.71 18.20 0.38
N ALA A 381 18.61 17.46 0.54
CA ALA A 381 18.25 16.34 -0.31
C ALA A 381 18.01 16.78 -1.75
N ASN A 382 17.45 17.98 -1.97
CA ASN A 382 17.24 18.49 -3.33
C ASN A 382 18.55 18.67 -4.06
N ARG A 383 19.52 19.34 -3.43
CA ARG A 383 20.81 19.66 -4.05
C ARG A 383 21.59 18.39 -4.38
N LEU A 384 21.63 17.43 -3.45
CA LEU A 384 22.26 16.13 -3.68
C LEU A 384 21.61 15.36 -4.86
N ARG A 385 20.28 15.32 -4.94
CA ARG A 385 19.58 14.65 -6.04
C ARG A 385 19.78 15.36 -7.38
N MET A 386 19.92 16.69 -7.39
CA MET A 386 20.27 17.43 -8.61
C MET A 386 21.69 17.16 -9.07
N LEU A 387 22.65 17.08 -8.15
CA LEU A 387 24.03 16.65 -8.48
C LEU A 387 24.01 15.23 -9.06
N GLU A 388 23.28 14.29 -8.46
CA GLU A 388 23.11 12.93 -9.00
C GLU A 388 22.50 12.94 -10.41
N ALA A 389 21.44 13.73 -10.63
CA ALA A 389 20.81 13.89 -11.94
C ALA A 389 21.77 14.50 -12.96
N LEU A 390 22.58 15.48 -12.56
CA LEU A 390 23.61 16.08 -13.40
C LEU A 390 24.64 15.03 -13.80
N GLN A 391 25.21 14.27 -12.86
CA GLN A 391 26.19 13.22 -13.17
C GLN A 391 25.67 12.18 -14.18
N LYS A 392 24.39 11.79 -14.07
CA LYS A 392 23.74 10.85 -14.99
C LYS A 392 23.49 11.44 -16.39
N THR A 393 23.44 12.76 -16.53
CA THR A 393 23.09 13.45 -17.79
C THR A 393 24.27 14.13 -18.48
N THR A 394 25.31 14.50 -17.73
CA THR A 394 26.51 15.19 -18.23
C THR A 394 27.24 14.39 -19.30
N ARG A 395 27.27 13.05 -19.17
CA ARG A 395 27.88 12.17 -20.19
C ARG A 395 27.17 12.19 -21.54
N ALA A 396 25.89 12.53 -21.57
CA ALA A 396 25.06 12.36 -22.76
C ALA A 396 24.86 13.67 -23.55
N ALA A 397 24.77 14.84 -22.89
CA ALA A 397 24.39 16.05 -23.64
C ALA A 397 24.69 17.42 -23.00
N MET A 398 25.26 17.53 -21.79
CA MET A 398 25.45 18.84 -21.14
C MET A 398 26.79 19.54 -21.45
N ALA A 399 27.64 18.96 -22.30
CA ALA A 399 28.89 19.57 -22.76
C ALA A 399 28.69 20.93 -23.47
N CYS A 400 27.51 21.18 -24.05
CA CYS A 400 27.22 22.44 -24.73
C CYS A 400 26.86 23.59 -23.77
N ARG A 401 26.80 23.35 -22.45
CA ARG A 401 26.37 24.31 -21.42
C ARG A 401 27.38 24.46 -20.28
N VAL A 402 28.65 24.20 -20.59
CA VAL A 402 29.75 24.14 -19.61
C VAL A 402 29.83 25.39 -18.75
N ASP A 403 29.79 26.59 -19.34
CA ASP A 403 29.99 27.83 -18.59
C ASP A 403 28.93 28.07 -17.51
N VAL A 404 27.66 27.79 -17.84
CA VAL A 404 26.53 28.04 -16.93
C VAL A 404 26.55 27.05 -15.77
N LEU A 405 26.80 25.77 -16.08
CA LEU A 405 26.90 24.71 -15.08
C LEU A 405 28.13 24.87 -14.20
N LEU A 406 29.28 25.24 -14.77
CA LEU A 406 30.51 25.51 -14.04
C LEU A 406 30.30 26.63 -13.02
N ARG A 407 29.74 27.76 -13.44
CA ARG A 407 29.44 28.88 -12.52
C ARG A 407 28.49 28.46 -11.40
N CYS A 408 27.46 27.68 -11.71
CA CYS A 408 26.52 27.17 -10.71
C CYS A 408 27.20 26.26 -9.69
N LEU A 409 28.06 25.33 -10.13
CA LEU A 409 28.78 24.41 -9.26
C LEU A 409 29.80 25.15 -8.39
N LEU A 410 30.54 26.10 -8.94
CA LEU A 410 31.47 26.93 -8.18
C LEU A 410 30.75 27.75 -7.11
N ARG A 411 29.62 28.38 -7.47
CA ARG A 411 28.78 29.12 -6.52
C ARG A 411 28.29 28.23 -5.39
N LEU A 412 27.77 27.04 -5.72
CA LEU A 412 27.34 26.06 -4.72
C LEU A 412 28.47 25.68 -3.76
N MET A 413 29.67 25.41 -4.27
CA MET A 413 30.82 25.05 -3.42
C MET A 413 31.22 26.20 -2.48
N VAL A 414 31.20 27.44 -2.96
CA VAL A 414 31.46 28.62 -2.13
C VAL A 414 30.39 28.75 -1.05
N ASP A 415 29.11 28.68 -1.43
CA ASP A 415 27.97 28.78 -0.50
C ASP A 415 28.07 27.71 0.60
N VAL A 416 28.30 26.44 0.22
CA VAL A 416 28.46 25.30 1.14
C VAL A 416 29.65 25.45 2.08
N SER A 417 30.77 25.99 1.59
CA SER A 417 31.97 26.22 2.41
C SER A 417 31.78 27.34 3.44
N SER A 418 30.93 28.32 3.12
CA SER A 418 30.63 29.46 4.00
C SER A 418 29.52 29.17 5.01
N ASP A 419 28.79 28.07 4.84
CA ASP A 419 27.61 27.72 5.63
C ASP A 419 27.99 27.06 6.95
N SER A 420 27.87 27.81 8.04
CA SER A 420 28.16 27.35 9.41
C SER A 420 27.05 26.51 10.03
N GLU A 421 25.83 26.53 9.47
CA GLU A 421 24.69 25.76 9.97
C GLU A 421 24.72 24.31 9.49
N LEU A 422 25.47 24.05 8.42
CA LEU A 422 25.59 22.73 7.81
C LEU A 422 26.45 21.78 8.65
N CYS A 423 26.05 20.52 8.78
CA CYS A 423 26.88 19.52 9.44
C CYS A 423 28.08 19.12 8.56
N ASP A 424 29.22 18.81 9.19
CA ASP A 424 30.48 18.54 8.47
C ASP A 424 30.41 17.34 7.53
N SER A 425 29.57 16.34 7.83
CA SER A 425 29.36 15.20 6.94
C SER A 425 28.63 15.60 5.65
N LEU A 426 27.57 16.41 5.78
CA LEU A 426 26.80 16.86 4.63
C LEU A 426 27.58 17.89 3.80
N ARG A 427 28.38 18.74 4.45
CA ARG A 427 29.30 19.67 3.76
C ARG A 427 30.26 18.92 2.85
N ARG A 428 30.94 17.92 3.39
CA ARG A 428 31.86 17.08 2.62
C ARG A 428 31.15 16.36 1.48
N GLN A 429 29.97 15.78 1.74
CA GLN A 429 29.20 15.10 0.70
C GLN A 429 28.83 16.04 -0.46
N LEU A 430 28.32 17.24 -0.19
CA LEU A 430 28.01 18.22 -1.23
C LEU A 430 29.25 18.66 -2.02
N MET A 431 30.38 18.85 -1.34
CA MET A 431 31.64 19.21 -1.97
C MET A 431 32.18 18.09 -2.88
N ASP A 432 32.13 16.84 -2.41
CA ASP A 432 32.58 15.65 -3.16
C ASP A 432 31.71 15.40 -4.40
N GLU A 433 30.38 15.48 -4.26
CA GLU A 433 29.44 15.30 -5.37
C GLU A 433 29.54 16.45 -6.39
N SER A 434 29.83 17.68 -5.93
CA SER A 434 30.08 18.83 -6.81
C SER A 434 31.39 18.65 -7.59
N ALA A 435 32.47 18.20 -6.93
CA ALA A 435 33.74 17.88 -7.58
C ALA A 435 33.58 16.73 -8.59
N ALA A 436 32.76 15.73 -8.29
CA ALA A 436 32.42 14.66 -9.24
C ALA A 436 31.70 15.20 -10.48
N CYS A 437 30.76 16.13 -10.32
CA CYS A 437 30.10 16.81 -11.44
C CYS A 437 31.09 17.60 -12.29
N LEU A 438 32.02 18.34 -11.67
CA LEU A 438 33.07 19.09 -12.39
C LEU A 438 33.95 18.18 -13.22
N ARG A 439 34.40 17.04 -12.69
CA ARG A 439 35.19 16.04 -13.43
C ARG A 439 34.43 15.51 -14.65
N LEU A 440 33.15 15.17 -14.48
CA LEU A 440 32.34 14.69 -15.60
C LEU A 440 32.10 15.78 -16.66
N LEU A 441 31.95 17.04 -16.23
CA LEU A 441 31.78 18.17 -17.13
C LEU A 441 33.07 18.47 -17.90
N ASP A 442 34.23 18.35 -17.27
CA ASP A 442 35.54 18.51 -17.90
C ASP A 442 35.78 17.41 -18.95
N ALA A 443 35.52 16.16 -18.58
CA ALA A 443 35.62 15.02 -19.50
C ALA A 443 34.70 15.18 -20.72
N ALA A 444 33.47 15.66 -20.50
CA ALA A 444 32.50 15.89 -21.58
C ALA A 444 32.86 17.10 -22.47
N SER A 445 33.68 18.03 -21.97
CA SER A 445 34.10 19.26 -22.67
C SER A 445 35.55 19.26 -23.13
N HIS A 446 36.19 18.09 -23.13
CA HIS A 446 37.57 17.90 -23.58
C HIS A 446 38.58 18.83 -22.88
N GLY A 447 38.53 18.93 -21.55
CA GLY A 447 39.51 19.70 -20.77
C GLY A 447 39.24 21.21 -20.76
N HIS A 448 38.06 21.67 -21.18
CA HIS A 448 37.73 23.10 -21.15
C HIS A 448 37.55 23.62 -19.72
N VAL A 449 36.91 22.84 -18.84
CA VAL A 449 36.68 23.23 -17.45
C VAL A 449 38.01 23.38 -16.71
N GLN A 450 38.95 22.45 -16.90
CA GLN A 450 40.27 22.51 -16.27
C GLN A 450 41.02 23.80 -16.61
N ARG A 451 40.93 24.26 -17.87
CA ARG A 451 41.53 25.54 -18.30
C ARG A 451 40.88 26.73 -17.59
N LEU A 452 39.55 26.75 -17.49
CA LEU A 452 38.82 27.81 -16.78
C LEU A 452 39.11 27.80 -15.27
N LEU A 453 39.31 26.62 -14.67
CA LEU A 453 39.63 26.51 -13.24
C LEU A 453 41.03 27.06 -12.91
N GLN A 454 41.97 27.08 -13.85
CA GLN A 454 43.28 27.70 -13.66
C GLN A 454 43.21 29.23 -13.56
N GLU A 455 42.14 29.84 -14.06
CA GLU A 455 41.91 31.29 -13.99
C GLU A 455 41.28 31.72 -12.64
N VAL A 456 40.88 30.77 -11.79
CA VAL A 456 40.27 31.06 -10.49
C VAL A 456 41.35 31.58 -9.53
N ASP A 457 41.19 32.83 -9.08
CA ASP A 457 42.08 33.44 -8.11
C ASP A 457 41.99 32.73 -6.75
N SER A 458 43.14 32.26 -6.24
CA SER A 458 43.24 31.59 -4.95
C SER A 458 42.89 32.50 -3.77
N SER A 459 42.89 33.81 -3.96
CA SER A 459 42.44 34.79 -2.96
C SER A 459 40.93 34.75 -2.68
N CYS A 460 40.14 34.20 -3.61
CA CYS A 460 38.68 34.25 -3.59
C CYS A 460 38.00 33.00 -2.98
N CYS A 461 38.77 31.96 -2.67
CA CYS A 461 38.25 30.64 -2.29
C CYS A 461 38.82 30.15 -0.95
N SER A 462 38.03 29.40 -0.18
CA SER A 462 38.51 28.70 1.01
C SER A 462 39.47 27.57 0.64
N LEU A 463 40.34 27.16 1.57
CA LEU A 463 41.27 26.03 1.38
C LEU A 463 40.53 24.72 1.02
N GLU A 464 39.32 24.54 1.54
CA GLU A 464 38.46 23.39 1.22
C GLU A 464 38.02 23.41 -0.24
N VAL A 465 37.53 24.56 -0.74
CA VAL A 465 37.14 24.73 -2.15
C VAL A 465 38.35 24.52 -3.06
N LEU A 466 39.49 25.13 -2.75
CA LEU A 466 40.73 24.96 -3.53
C LEU A 466 41.19 23.51 -3.57
N GLY A 467 41.10 22.79 -2.44
CA GLY A 467 41.38 21.35 -2.37
C GLY A 467 40.47 20.54 -3.31
N CYS A 468 39.16 20.79 -3.27
CA CYS A 468 38.21 20.12 -4.16
C CYS A 468 38.47 20.45 -5.64
N LEU A 469 38.77 21.70 -5.99
CA LEU A 469 39.11 22.09 -7.36
C LEU A 469 40.39 21.39 -7.87
N ALA A 470 41.41 21.26 -7.02
CA ALA A 470 42.63 20.52 -7.35
C ALA A 470 42.35 19.02 -7.61
N THR A 471 41.43 18.40 -6.84
CA THR A 471 41.01 17.01 -7.10
C THR A 471 40.17 16.85 -8.38
N ALA A 472 39.47 17.91 -8.80
CA ALA A 472 38.74 17.91 -10.07
C ALA A 472 39.68 18.08 -11.27
N ALA A 473 40.78 18.83 -11.10
CA ALA A 473 41.74 19.13 -12.16
C ALA A 473 42.78 18.03 -12.45
N THR A 474 42.95 17.03 -11.58
CA THR A 474 44.04 16.04 -11.68
C THR A 474 43.65 14.70 -12.33
N ALA A 475 42.38 14.52 -12.71
CA ALA A 475 41.83 13.19 -13.02
C ALA A 475 41.80 12.76 -14.51
N THR A 476 42.38 13.52 -15.45
CA THR A 476 42.26 13.26 -16.91
C THR A 476 43.55 12.81 -17.61
N ASP A 477 44.62 12.50 -16.87
CA ASP A 477 45.91 12.08 -17.46
C ASP A 477 46.00 10.55 -17.79
N ARG A 478 44.89 9.93 -18.21
CA ARG A 478 44.89 8.52 -18.68
C ARG A 478 44.04 8.27 -19.92
#